data_AF-A0A7K4DBK6-F1
#
_entry.id   AF-A0A7K4DBK6-F1
#
_cell.length_a   1.000
_cell.length_b   1.000
_cell.length_c   1.000
_cell.angle_alpha   90.00
_cell.angle_beta   90.00
_cell.angle_gamma   90.00
#
_symmetry.space_group_name_H-M   'P 1'
#
loop_
_entity.id
_entity.type
_entity.pdbx_description
1 polymer ?
#
loop_
_entity_poly.entity_id
_entity_poly.type
_entity_poly.pdbx_seq_one_letter_code
_entity_poly.pdbx_strand_id
1 'polypeptide(L)'
;MKKIVFVVALIFFLATMSMASAATNKTVYVRELCRSDEIIIYGIFDPSDNSIIDSLEAKGFLDLIDKLKEYEEKEGIHLIWNYYTKKRTEVGFGEFEINCT
;
A
#
# COMPACT_ATOMS: atom_id res chain seq x y z
N MET A 1 -40.19 20.61 -25.46
CA MET A 1 -39.10 19.67 -25.82
C MET A 1 -37.70 20.14 -25.39
N LYS A 2 -37.32 21.44 -25.52
CA LYS A 2 -35.98 21.94 -25.12
C LYS A 2 -35.56 21.67 -23.67
N LYS A 3 -36.49 21.65 -22.70
CA LYS A 3 -36.19 21.46 -21.27
C LYS A 3 -35.76 20.04 -20.90
N ILE A 4 -36.20 19.03 -21.65
CA ILE A 4 -35.90 17.61 -21.38
C ILE A 4 -34.46 17.28 -21.78
N VAL A 5 -33.98 17.86 -22.87
CA VAL A 5 -32.59 17.68 -23.35
C VAL A 5 -31.58 18.17 -22.32
N PHE A 6 -31.90 19.27 -21.63
CA PHE A 6 -31.02 19.83 -20.59
C PHE A 6 -30.94 18.91 -19.36
N VAL A 7 -32.05 18.30 -18.96
CA VAL A 7 -32.10 17.36 -17.84
C VAL A 7 -31.34 16.07 -18.16
N VAL A 8 -31.50 15.55 -19.39
CA VAL A 8 -30.77 14.34 -19.83
C VAL A 8 -29.27 14.60 -19.93
N ALA A 9 -28.85 15.75 -20.47
CA ALA A 9 -27.43 16.14 -20.53
C ALA A 9 -26.82 16.30 -19.13
N LEU A 10 -27.58 16.84 -18.17
CA LEU A 10 -27.13 17.00 -16.79
C LEU A 10 -26.96 15.63 -16.09
N ILE A 11 -27.89 14.69 -16.30
CA ILE A 11 -27.80 13.33 -15.76
C ILE A 11 -26.58 12.59 -16.35
N PHE A 12 -26.30 12.76 -17.64
CA PHE A 12 -25.10 12.20 -18.26
C PHE A 12 -23.81 12.77 -17.67
N PHE A 13 -23.77 14.08 -17.44
CA PHE A 13 -22.62 14.72 -16.76
C PHE A 13 -22.43 14.19 -15.33
N LEU A 14 -23.51 14.09 -14.55
CA LEU A 14 -23.47 13.53 -13.19
C LEU A 14 -23.04 12.06 -13.17
N ALA A 15 -23.51 11.25 -14.13
CA ALA A 15 -23.13 9.85 -14.25
C ALA A 15 -21.64 9.65 -14.59
N THR A 16 -21.03 10.60 -15.33
CA THR A 16 -19.57 10.58 -15.59
C THR A 16 -18.72 11.01 -14.40
N MET A 17 -19.26 11.81 -13.47
CA MET A 17 -18.53 12.25 -12.27
C MET A 17 -18.58 11.22 -11.11
N SER A 18 -19.42 10.18 -11.20
CA SER A 18 -19.49 9.10 -10.20
C SER A 18 -18.27 8.19 -10.16
N MET A 19 -17.31 8.34 -11.09
CA MET A 19 -16.03 7.64 -11.06
C MET A 19 -14.95 8.52 -10.42
N ALA A 20 -15.27 9.20 -9.31
CA ALA A 20 -14.21 9.57 -8.38
C ALA A 20 -13.67 8.25 -7.82
N SER A 21 -12.52 7.81 -8.35
CA SER A 21 -11.86 6.56 -7.97
C SER A 21 -11.67 6.55 -6.45
N ALA A 22 -12.46 5.73 -5.76
CA ALA A 22 -12.18 5.40 -4.38
C ALA A 22 -10.91 4.56 -4.40
N ALA A 23 -9.78 5.13 -3.98
CA ALA A 23 -8.53 4.40 -3.84
C ALA A 23 -8.79 3.14 -3.01
N THR A 24 -8.28 2.00 -3.49
CA THR A 24 -8.58 0.71 -2.84
C THR A 24 -7.87 0.66 -1.51
N ASN A 25 -8.60 0.47 -0.41
CA ASN A 25 -8.00 0.27 0.90
C ASN A 25 -7.39 -1.13 0.98
N LYS A 26 -6.11 -1.23 1.35
CA LYS A 26 -5.39 -2.50 1.51
C LYS A 26 -4.74 -2.56 2.88
N THR A 27 -5.18 -3.52 3.69
CA THR A 27 -4.58 -3.76 5.02
C THR A 27 -3.31 -4.57 4.88
N VAL A 28 -2.21 -4.11 5.48
CA VAL A 28 -0.90 -4.77 5.39
C VAL A 28 -0.15 -4.76 6.73
N TYR A 29 0.85 -5.62 6.84
CA TYR A 29 1.84 -5.55 7.91
C TYR A 29 3.19 -5.12 7.36
N VAL A 30 3.86 -4.20 8.06
CA VAL A 30 5.18 -3.71 7.68
C VAL A 30 6.19 -4.15 8.73
N ARG A 31 7.28 -4.80 8.27
CA ARG A 31 8.32 -5.37 9.16
C ARG A 31 9.71 -5.19 8.57
N GLU A 32 10.69 -4.93 9.42
CA GLU A 32 12.09 -4.96 9.04
C GLU A 32 12.50 -6.39 8.65
N LEU A 33 13.09 -6.55 7.46
CA LEU A 33 13.62 -7.80 6.93
C LEU A 33 15.10 -7.91 7.24
N CYS A 34 15.85 -6.85 6.91
CA CYS A 34 17.26 -6.71 7.27
C CYS A 34 17.69 -5.25 7.30
N ARG A 35 18.90 -5.02 7.81
CA ARG A 35 19.54 -3.72 7.93
C ARG A 35 20.98 -3.83 7.49
N SER A 36 21.40 -2.94 6.60
CA SER A 36 22.77 -2.77 6.17
C SER A 36 23.16 -1.30 6.34
N ASP A 37 24.04 -1.04 7.30
CA ASP A 37 24.48 0.30 7.70
C ASP A 37 23.32 1.29 7.93
N GLU A 38 23.15 2.23 7.00
CA GLU A 38 22.14 3.29 7.03
C GLU A 38 20.83 2.90 6.33
N ILE A 39 20.76 1.76 5.63
CA ILE A 39 19.59 1.32 4.88
C ILE A 39 18.92 0.14 5.58
N ILE A 40 17.60 0.24 5.74
CA ILE A 40 16.76 -0.80 6.31
C ILE A 40 15.79 -1.25 5.22
N ILE A 41 15.76 -2.56 4.97
CA ILE A 41 14.78 -3.18 4.07
C ILE A 41 13.56 -3.57 4.89
N TYR A 42 12.40 -3.01 4.53
CA TYR A 42 11.10 -3.29 5.12
C TYR A 42 10.24 -4.09 4.16
N GLY A 43 9.66 -5.20 4.62
CA GLY A 43 8.68 -5.97 3.86
C GLY A 43 7.26 -5.50 4.14
N ILE A 44 6.45 -5.43 3.09
CA ILE A 44 5.00 -5.28 3.13
C ILE A 44 4.40 -6.66 2.98
N PHE A 45 3.57 -7.07 3.94
CA PHE A 45 3.02 -8.42 4.00
C PHE A 45 1.50 -8.43 3.97
N ASP A 46 0.94 -9.45 3.34
CA ASP A 46 -0.48 -9.74 3.42
C ASP A 46 -0.81 -10.28 4.83
N PRO A 47 -1.80 -9.71 5.53
CA PRO A 47 -2.14 -10.13 6.88
C PRO A 47 -2.85 -11.49 6.94
N SER A 48 -3.40 -11.98 5.83
CA SER A 48 -4.17 -13.23 5.77
C SER A 48 -3.29 -14.47 5.80
N ASP A 49 -2.19 -14.45 5.04
CA ASP A 49 -1.29 -15.60 4.86
C ASP A 49 0.16 -15.30 5.21
N ASN A 50 0.47 -14.06 5.63
CA ASN A 50 1.81 -13.62 5.98
C ASN A 50 2.81 -13.67 4.81
N SER A 51 2.33 -13.71 3.56
CA SER A 51 3.15 -13.63 2.36
C SER A 51 3.69 -12.22 2.14
N ILE A 52 4.86 -12.11 1.50
CA ILE A 52 5.43 -10.82 1.12
C ILE A 52 4.74 -10.32 -0.15
N ILE A 53 4.20 -9.10 -0.09
CA ILE A 53 3.61 -8.39 -1.22
C ILE A 53 4.71 -7.62 -1.95
N ASP A 54 5.54 -6.89 -1.20
CA ASP A 54 6.63 -6.07 -1.73
C ASP A 54 7.66 -5.76 -0.62
N SER A 55 8.75 -5.08 -0.99
CA SER A 55 9.76 -4.56 -0.07
C SER A 55 10.15 -3.12 -0.39
N LEU A 56 10.45 -2.35 0.65
CA LEU A 56 10.87 -0.95 0.58
C LEU A 56 12.22 -0.78 1.28
N GLU A 57 13.10 -0.01 0.67
CA GLU A 57 14.32 0.48 1.33
C GLU A 57 14.05 1.83 1.97
N ALA A 58 14.42 1.99 3.23
CA ALA A 58 14.33 3.26 3.93
C ALA A 58 15.44 3.40 4.98
N LYS A 59 15.86 4.63 5.27
CA LYS A 59 16.93 4.93 6.24
C LYS A 59 16.48 4.89 7.70
N GLY A 60 15.19 4.67 7.93
CA GLY A 60 14.58 4.72 9.25
C GLY A 60 13.06 4.86 9.15
N PHE A 61 12.40 4.96 10.30
CA PHE A 61 10.94 4.96 10.37
C PHE A 61 10.29 6.16 9.68
N LEU A 62 10.88 7.35 9.74
CA LEU A 62 10.32 8.53 9.07
C LEU A 62 10.40 8.39 7.55
N ASP A 63 11.55 7.96 7.03
CA ASP A 63 11.75 7.71 5.61
C ASP A 63 10.83 6.58 5.11
N LEU A 64 10.60 5.54 5.93
CA LEU A 64 9.64 4.48 5.65
C LEU A 64 8.22 5.01 5.45
N ILE A 65 7.76 5.98 6.26
CA ILE A 65 6.43 6.57 6.10
C ILE A 65 6.31 7.25 4.74
N ASP A 66 7.35 7.97 4.31
CA ASP A 66 7.32 8.65 3.01
C ASP A 66 7.41 7.65 1.86
N LYS A 67 8.21 6.59 1.99
CA LYS A 67 8.25 5.47 1.03
C LYS A 67 6.92 4.73 0.91
N LEU A 68 6.17 4.58 2.01
CA LEU A 68 4.82 3.99 1.99
C LEU A 68 3.83 4.88 1.25
N LYS A 69 3.91 6.21 1.39
CA LYS A 69 3.06 7.14 0.60
C LYS A 69 3.41 7.10 -0.88
N GLU A 70 4.70 7.08 -1.23
CA GLU A 70 5.15 6.91 -2.62
C GLU A 70 4.59 5.61 -3.21
N TYR A 71 4.56 4.53 -2.42
CA TYR A 71 3.97 3.26 -2.81
C TYR A 71 2.45 3.34 -3.00
N GLU A 72 1.72 3.97 -2.08
CA GLU A 72 0.27 4.22 -2.18
C GLU A 72 -0.09 4.97 -3.47
N GLU A 73 0.63 6.06 -3.76
CA GLU A 73 0.42 6.88 -4.95
C GLU A 73 0.70 6.10 -6.24
N LYS A 74 1.80 5.34 -6.27
CA LYS A 74 2.20 4.52 -7.41
C LYS A 74 1.17 3.43 -7.72
N GLU A 75 0.66 2.75 -6.69
CA GLU A 75 -0.25 1.62 -6.84
C GLU A 75 -1.74 2.06 -6.87
N GLY A 76 -2.03 3.34 -6.62
CA GLY A 76 -3.41 3.86 -6.59
C GLY A 76 -4.25 3.27 -5.44
N ILE A 77 -3.60 2.96 -4.31
CA ILE A 77 -4.21 2.33 -3.14
C ILE A 77 -4.02 3.20 -1.90
N HIS A 78 -4.76 2.88 -0.85
CA HIS A 78 -4.49 3.40 0.49
C HIS A 78 -4.17 2.24 1.44
N LEU A 79 -2.99 2.27 2.04
CA LEU A 79 -2.50 1.27 2.96
C LEU A 79 -3.01 1.53 4.38
N ILE A 80 -3.68 0.53 4.95
CA ILE A 80 -3.93 0.46 6.39
C ILE A 80 -2.86 -0.45 6.98
N TRP A 81 -1.76 0.13 7.44
CA TRP A 81 -0.59 -0.62 7.86
C TRP A 81 -0.39 -0.64 9.37
N ASN A 82 0.12 -1.77 9.87
CA ASN A 82 0.65 -1.87 11.22
C ASN A 82 2.14 -2.21 11.15
N TYR A 83 2.95 -1.46 11.90
CA TYR A 83 4.39 -1.69 11.99
C TYR A 83 4.73 -2.61 13.17
N TYR A 84 5.55 -3.63 12.93
CA TYR A 84 6.07 -4.51 13.97
C TYR A 84 7.59 -4.49 13.99
N THR A 85 8.15 -4.15 15.16
CA THR A 85 9.60 -4.18 15.43
C THR A 85 10.14 -5.60 15.65
N LYS A 86 9.27 -6.58 15.93
CA LYS A 86 9.59 -8.01 16.04
C LYS A 86 8.51 -8.86 15.38
N LYS A 87 8.93 -9.99 14.79
CA LYS A 87 8.08 -11.06 14.22
C LYS A 87 6.91 -11.33 15.18
N ARG A 88 5.70 -10.92 14.81
CA ARG A 88 4.56 -10.94 15.73
C ARG A 88 4.15 -12.36 16.15
N THR A 89 4.54 -13.40 15.41
CA THR A 89 4.18 -14.80 15.67
C THR A 89 5.12 -15.70 14.86
N GLU A 90 5.92 -16.55 15.52
CA GLU A 90 6.51 -17.71 14.85
C GLU A 90 5.37 -18.63 14.39
N VAL A 91 5.19 -18.80 13.08
CA VAL A 91 5.10 -20.11 12.37
C VAL A 91 5.32 -19.80 10.88
N GLY A 92 6.28 -20.48 10.24
CA GLY A 92 6.51 -20.40 8.80
C GLY A 92 7.50 -19.31 8.38
N PHE A 93 8.76 -19.46 8.77
CA PHE A 93 9.84 -18.84 8.03
C PHE A 93 9.85 -19.46 6.63
N GLY A 94 9.31 -18.75 5.63
CA GLY A 94 9.96 -18.80 4.33
C GLY A 94 11.37 -18.26 4.59
N GLU A 95 12.39 -19.09 4.41
CA GLU A 95 13.76 -18.61 4.25
C GLU A 95 13.76 -17.73 3.01
N PHE A 96 13.43 -16.45 3.20
CA PHE A 96 13.67 -15.47 2.17
C PHE A 96 15.15 -15.16 2.25
N GLU A 97 15.92 -15.74 1.32
CA GLU A 97 17.24 -15.26 0.91
C GLU A 97 17.07 -13.86 0.31
N ILE A 98 16.68 -12.89 1.13
CA ILE A 98 16.97 -11.50 0.82
C ILE A 98 18.46 -11.41 1.12
N ASN A 99 19.26 -11.65 0.08
CA ASN A 99 20.68 -11.37 0.10
C ASN A 99 20.81 -9.87 0.39
N CYS A 100 21.02 -9.53 1.66
CA CYS A 100 21.48 -8.21 2.06
C CYS A 100 22.98 -8.19 1.80
N THR A 101 23.34 -8.29 0.51
CA THR A 101 24.70 -8.42 -0.02
C THR A 101 24.95 -7.34 -1.04
#